data_AF-A0A8W7P290-F1
#
_entry.id   AF-A0A8W7P290-F1
#
_cell.length_a   1.000
_cell.length_b   1.000
_cell.length_c   1.000
_cell.angle_alpha   90.00
_cell.angle_beta   90.00
_cell.angle_gamma   90.00
#
_symmetry.space_group_name_H-M   'P 1'
#
loop_
_entity.id
_entity.type
_entity.pdbx_description
1 polymer ?
#
loop_
_entity_poly.entity_id
_entity_poly.type
_entity_poly.pdbx_seq_one_letter_code
_entity_poly.pdbx_strand_id
1 'polypeptide(L)'
;MRTPLHTAIGRSESAFHIIETLICWGADVNKKDVFGFTPLHLAALDGLAHCVEILLFYDADVTAKTKKGTTALNVITRKTPGSLAMITQKFDDAMTLIHSQNPSEKEVELELDFRTILQHCYPREISYLNTLVDEGQKEMLQHPLCSAFIYIKWGKIRKYYIARLLFCFIFILFLTLYVLTALAHNCYNGSKDMEETIQEQELCQKQSILGNMLRRNPFVMEMQWLVLVAITFVEICRKLYGITGYSSIRRYVTQMENITEWFIIVSVFVISYIYTKRTYTWQNHIGAFAVLLGWTHLMVMIGQLPVFGAYVAMYTKVQVEFAKLFIAYSCMLVGFTISFCVIFPSSSSFENPFMGFITVLVMM
;
A
#
# COMPACT_ATOMS: atom_id res chain seq x y z
N MET A 1 17.70 30.11 -9.70
CA MET A 1 18.42 31.34 -9.30
C MET A 1 17.83 31.82 -7.99
N ARG A 2 18.61 32.43 -7.08
CA ARG A 2 18.06 33.00 -5.85
C ARG A 2 17.31 34.30 -6.17
N THR A 3 16.09 34.45 -5.64
CA THR A 3 15.31 35.70 -5.77
C THR A 3 15.68 36.68 -4.66
N PRO A 4 15.30 37.97 -4.79
CA PRO A 4 15.45 38.94 -3.69
C PRO A 4 14.85 38.45 -2.37
N LEU A 5 13.75 37.69 -2.44
CA LEU A 5 13.10 37.09 -1.28
C LEU A 5 13.98 36.02 -0.61
N HIS A 6 14.78 35.25 -1.36
CA HIS A 6 15.73 34.30 -0.77
C HIS A 6 16.88 35.01 -0.05
N THR A 7 17.30 36.19 -0.52
CA THR A 7 18.38 36.96 0.08
C THR A 7 17.92 37.83 1.26
N ALA A 8 16.64 38.19 1.30
CA ALA A 8 16.04 38.93 2.41
C ALA A 8 15.95 38.10 3.70
N ILE A 9 15.94 36.77 3.57
CA ILE A 9 15.95 35.85 4.71
C ILE A 9 17.37 35.84 5.29
N GLY A 10 17.53 36.53 6.42
CA GLY A 10 18.76 36.59 7.17
C GLY A 10 18.48 36.86 8.65
N ARG A 11 19.50 36.75 9.49
CA ARG A 11 19.39 36.90 10.97
C ARG A 11 19.14 38.34 11.44
N SER A 12 18.89 39.29 10.55
CA SER A 12 18.60 40.67 10.94
C SER A 12 17.16 40.79 11.42
N GLU A 13 16.93 41.54 12.49
CA GLU A 13 15.57 41.80 12.98
C GLU A 13 14.70 42.53 11.96
N SER A 14 15.27 43.26 11.00
CA SER A 14 14.51 43.91 9.91
C SER A 14 14.10 42.98 8.77
N ALA A 15 14.49 41.70 8.80
CA ALA A 15 14.23 40.76 7.70
C ALA A 15 12.73 40.59 7.43
N PHE A 16 11.90 40.58 8.48
CA PHE A 16 10.46 40.40 8.35
C PHE A 16 9.79 41.53 7.54
N HIS A 17 10.16 42.78 7.81
CA HIS A 17 9.57 43.94 7.13
C HIS A 17 9.98 44.01 5.66
N ILE A 18 11.22 43.60 5.36
CA ILE A 18 11.72 43.49 4.00
C ILE A 18 10.94 42.40 3.24
N ILE A 19 10.73 41.23 3.86
CA ILE A 19 9.94 40.13 3.28
C ILE A 19 8.53 40.59 2.98
N GLU A 20 7.83 41.17 3.96
CA GLU A 20 6.47 41.67 3.81
C GLU A 20 6.36 42.70 2.68
N THR A 21 7.27 43.68 2.65
CA THR A 21 7.33 44.67 1.58
C THR A 21 7.52 43.98 0.23
N LEU A 22 8.51 43.11 0.08
CA LEU A 22 8.77 42.41 -1.19
C LEU A 22 7.56 41.61 -1.68
N ILE A 23 6.84 40.94 -0.78
CA ILE A 23 5.63 40.17 -1.13
C ILE A 23 4.51 41.12 -1.60
N CYS A 24 4.29 42.24 -0.89
CA CYS A 24 3.32 43.27 -1.28
C CYS A 24 3.62 43.87 -2.67
N TRP A 25 4.90 43.94 -3.06
CA TRP A 25 5.32 44.37 -4.40
C TRP A 25 5.29 43.25 -5.46
N GLY A 26 4.71 42.09 -5.15
CA GLY A 26 4.47 41.00 -6.10
C GLY A 26 5.59 39.95 -6.18
N ALA A 27 6.46 39.84 -5.16
CA ALA A 27 7.45 38.78 -5.12
C ALA A 27 6.80 37.39 -4.99
N ASP A 28 7.22 36.45 -5.84
CA ASP A 28 6.77 35.05 -5.77
C ASP A 28 7.35 34.34 -4.54
N VAL A 29 6.46 34.05 -3.58
CA VAL A 29 6.75 33.38 -2.29
C VAL A 29 7.23 31.93 -2.51
N ASN A 30 6.83 31.30 -3.61
CA ASN A 30 7.04 29.89 -3.88
C ASN A 30 8.17 29.62 -4.89
N LYS A 31 8.88 30.66 -5.32
CA LYS A 31 9.98 30.51 -6.27
C LYS A 31 11.08 29.61 -5.70
N LYS A 32 11.56 28.67 -6.51
CA LYS A 32 12.65 27.75 -6.12
C LYS A 32 14.02 28.27 -6.56
N ASP A 33 15.01 28.11 -5.69
CA ASP A 33 16.42 28.37 -5.98
C ASP A 33 17.05 27.27 -6.87
N VAL A 34 18.37 27.38 -7.12
CA VAL A 34 19.10 26.40 -7.96
C VAL A 34 19.13 25.00 -7.35
N PHE A 35 18.99 24.88 -6.03
CA PHE A 35 18.98 23.62 -5.30
C PHE A 35 17.55 23.13 -4.97
N GLY A 36 16.52 23.89 -5.38
CA GLY A 36 15.12 23.57 -5.16
C GLY A 36 14.58 24.05 -3.81
N PHE A 37 15.33 24.84 -3.05
CA PHE A 37 14.82 25.48 -1.83
C PHE A 37 13.88 26.62 -2.19
N THR A 38 12.77 26.73 -1.45
CA THR A 38 11.92 27.92 -1.45
C THR A 38 12.36 28.87 -0.34
N PRO A 39 11.93 30.14 -0.37
CA PRO A 39 12.11 31.08 0.75
C PRO A 39 11.70 30.46 2.10
N LEU A 40 10.56 29.77 2.13
CA LEU A 40 10.09 29.06 3.33
C LEU A 40 11.10 28.04 3.88
N HIS A 41 11.79 27.28 3.00
CA HIS A 41 12.82 26.35 3.45
C HIS A 41 14.00 27.07 4.11
N LEU A 42 14.47 28.18 3.53
CA LEU A 42 15.61 28.93 4.07
C LEU A 42 15.27 29.53 5.43
N ALA A 43 14.08 30.15 5.56
CA ALA A 43 13.62 30.74 6.81
C ALA A 43 13.51 29.68 7.93
N ALA A 44 12.97 28.50 7.60
CA ALA A 44 12.87 27.39 8.55
C ALA A 44 14.24 26.78 8.90
N LEU A 45 15.15 26.64 7.92
CA LEU A 45 16.51 26.12 8.16
C LEU A 45 17.31 27.00 9.12
N ASP A 46 17.19 28.32 8.97
CA ASP A 46 17.88 29.30 9.80
C ASP A 46 17.20 29.54 11.16
N GLY A 47 16.05 28.89 11.42
CA GLY A 47 15.33 28.97 12.69
C GLY A 47 14.55 30.27 12.89
N LEU A 48 14.28 31.01 11.82
CA LEU A 48 13.63 32.33 11.87
C LEU A 48 12.10 32.19 11.93
N ALA A 49 11.58 31.83 13.11
CA ALA A 49 10.15 31.55 13.32
C ALA A 49 9.23 32.66 12.76
N HIS A 50 9.53 33.93 13.05
CA HIS A 50 8.69 35.05 12.60
C HIS A 50 8.67 35.23 11.07
N CYS A 51 9.79 34.98 10.39
CA CYS A 51 9.85 34.98 8.93
C CYS A 51 9.04 33.81 8.35
N VAL A 52 9.07 32.64 9.00
CA VAL A 52 8.26 31.48 8.61
C VAL A 52 6.77 31.80 8.74
N GLU A 53 6.35 32.42 9.85
CA GLU A 53 4.95 32.79 10.11
C GLU A 53 4.40 33.76 9.05
N ILE A 54 5.17 34.79 8.70
CA ILE A 54 4.79 35.74 7.65
C ILE A 54 4.70 35.06 6.29
N LEU A 55 5.67 34.22 5.94
CA LEU A 55 5.62 33.47 4.68
C LEU A 55 4.39 32.55 4.62
N LEU A 56 4.04 31.88 5.72
CA LEU A 56 2.85 31.04 5.82
C LEU A 56 1.55 31.86 5.72
N PHE A 57 1.53 33.07 6.31
CA PHE A 57 0.42 34.01 6.20
C PHE A 57 0.15 34.36 4.73
N TYR A 58 1.21 34.66 3.96
CA TYR A 58 1.13 34.92 2.51
C TYR A 58 1.14 33.65 1.63
N ASP A 59 0.48 32.58 2.09
CA ASP A 59 0.25 31.34 1.32
C ASP A 59 1.51 30.64 0.78
N ALA A 60 2.62 30.64 1.54
CA ALA A 60 3.78 29.83 1.17
C ALA A 60 3.44 28.33 1.12
N ASP A 61 3.90 27.66 0.06
CA ASP A 61 3.70 26.23 -0.19
C ASP A 61 4.58 25.38 0.74
N VAL A 62 3.94 24.79 1.75
CA VAL A 62 4.56 23.85 2.69
C VAL A 62 4.91 22.50 2.04
N THR A 63 4.29 22.18 0.91
CA THR A 63 4.44 20.90 0.20
C THR A 63 5.64 20.88 -0.75
N ALA A 64 6.22 22.05 -1.01
CA ALA A 64 7.34 22.22 -1.91
C ALA A 64 8.52 21.31 -1.50
N LYS A 65 9.04 20.53 -2.46
CA LYS A 65 10.19 19.64 -2.27
C LYS A 65 11.47 20.22 -2.86
N THR A 66 12.58 20.08 -2.13
CA THR A 66 13.95 20.35 -2.61
C THR A 66 14.43 19.28 -3.59
N LYS A 67 15.58 19.49 -4.25
CA LYS A 67 16.22 18.45 -5.09
C LYS A 67 16.59 17.18 -4.32
N LYS A 68 16.79 17.28 -3.00
CA LYS A 68 17.05 16.13 -2.12
C LYS A 68 15.76 15.43 -1.65
N GLY A 69 14.59 15.95 -2.03
CA GLY A 69 13.28 15.39 -1.67
C GLY A 69 12.74 15.80 -0.31
N THR A 70 13.41 16.71 0.42
CA THR A 70 12.92 17.25 1.69
C THR A 70 11.78 18.25 1.44
N THR A 71 10.67 18.15 2.16
CA THR A 71 9.58 19.13 2.11
C THR A 71 9.89 20.33 3.02
N ALA A 72 9.23 21.47 2.77
CA ALA A 72 9.33 22.63 3.66
C ALA A 72 8.76 22.30 5.04
N LEU A 73 7.64 21.57 5.10
CA LEU A 73 7.03 21.11 6.34
C LEU A 73 8.00 20.31 7.22
N ASN A 74 8.81 19.40 6.65
CA ASN A 74 9.82 18.63 7.39
C ASN A 74 10.83 19.54 8.11
N VAL A 75 11.25 20.61 7.44
CA VAL A 75 12.22 21.54 8.01
C VAL A 75 11.58 22.32 9.16
N ILE A 76 10.35 22.81 8.96
CA ILE A 76 9.59 23.56 9.98
C ILE A 76 9.41 22.69 11.23
N THR A 77 8.95 21.44 11.07
CA THR A 77 8.71 20.54 12.21
C THR A 77 9.99 20.26 13.00
N ARG A 78 11.14 20.19 12.34
CA ARG A 78 12.44 19.91 13.00
C ARG A 78 13.11 21.14 13.60
N LYS A 79 12.95 22.32 13.01
CA LYS A 79 13.71 23.53 13.36
C LYS A 79 12.88 24.59 14.06
N THR A 80 11.61 24.73 13.70
CA THR A 80 10.71 25.79 14.17
C THR A 80 9.31 25.21 14.46
N PRO A 81 9.17 24.34 15.49
CA PRO A 81 7.90 23.70 15.79
C PRO A 81 6.79 24.68 16.19
N GLY A 82 7.14 25.85 16.77
CA GLY A 82 6.17 26.89 17.12
C GLY A 82 5.39 27.44 15.92
N SER A 83 6.03 27.52 14.75
CA SER A 83 5.38 28.03 13.53
C SER A 83 4.33 27.08 12.95
N LEU A 84 4.22 25.84 13.44
CA LEU A 84 3.12 24.93 13.09
C LEU A 84 1.76 25.48 13.56
N ALA A 85 1.75 26.27 14.64
CA ALA A 85 0.54 26.92 15.15
C ALA A 85 -0.09 27.86 14.12
N MET A 86 0.71 28.49 13.25
CA MET A 86 0.17 29.30 12.14
C MET A 86 -0.55 28.45 11.10
N ILE A 87 -0.05 27.25 10.82
CA ILE A 87 -0.71 26.36 9.84
C ILE A 87 -2.04 25.88 10.42
N THR A 88 -2.11 25.54 11.71
CA THR A 88 -3.37 25.19 12.36
C THR A 88 -4.32 26.38 12.42
N GLN A 89 -3.82 27.58 12.74
CA GLN A 89 -4.63 28.80 12.73
C GLN A 89 -5.24 29.06 11.34
N LYS A 90 -4.49 28.84 10.25
CA LYS A 90 -5.04 28.94 8.90
C LYS A 90 -6.11 27.90 8.59
N PHE A 91 -6.10 26.75 9.25
CA PHE A 91 -7.19 25.78 9.14
C PHE A 91 -8.39 26.21 9.97
N ASP A 92 -8.18 26.86 11.12
CA ASP A 92 -9.24 27.45 11.95
C ASP A 92 -9.93 28.62 11.22
N ASP A 93 -9.15 29.50 10.60
CA ASP A 93 -9.67 30.64 9.81
C ASP A 93 -10.49 30.19 8.58
N ALA A 94 -10.25 28.97 8.10
CA ALA A 94 -11.02 28.36 7.02
C ALA A 94 -12.37 27.76 7.48
N MET A 95 -12.67 27.81 8.78
CA MET A 95 -13.94 27.36 9.35
C MET A 95 -14.79 28.57 9.73
N THR A 96 -15.94 28.72 9.10
CA THR A 96 -16.91 29.77 9.43
C THR A 96 -18.12 29.15 10.11
N LEU A 97 -18.45 29.66 11.30
CA LEU A 97 -19.63 29.23 12.04
C LEU A 97 -20.78 30.20 11.74
N ILE A 98 -21.81 29.69 11.06
CA ILE A 98 -23.01 30.44 10.72
C ILE A 98 -24.07 30.11 11.77
N HIS A 99 -24.46 31.12 12.54
CA HIS A 99 -25.59 31.03 13.45
C HIS A 99 -26.87 31.33 12.67
N SER A 100 -27.88 30.44 12.76
CA SER A 100 -29.20 30.72 12.22
C SER A 100 -29.79 31.99 12.86
N GLN A 101 -30.33 32.89 12.04
CA GLN A 101 -30.97 34.13 12.50
C GLN A 101 -32.35 33.90 13.13
N ASN A 102 -32.90 32.67 13.01
CA ASN A 102 -34.20 32.31 13.56
C ASN A 102 -34.06 31.75 15.00
N PRO A 103 -34.59 32.42 16.04
CA PRO A 103 -34.48 31.96 17.42
C PRO A 103 -35.26 30.65 17.71
N SER A 104 -36.10 30.19 16.78
CA SER A 104 -36.88 28.95 16.88
C SER A 104 -36.14 27.71 16.36
N GLU A 105 -35.08 27.88 15.56
CA GLU A 105 -34.28 26.78 15.01
C GLU A 105 -32.89 26.81 15.65
N LYS A 106 -32.62 25.86 16.56
CA LYS A 106 -31.29 25.68 17.17
C LYS A 106 -30.32 24.97 16.21
N GLU A 107 -30.34 25.35 14.94
CA GLU A 107 -29.45 24.80 13.93
C GLU A 107 -28.18 25.63 13.88
N VAL A 108 -27.04 24.95 13.95
CA VAL A 108 -25.71 25.53 13.82
C VAL A 108 -25.13 24.99 12.53
N GLU A 109 -24.83 25.88 11.59
CA GLU A 109 -24.19 25.52 10.33
C GLU A 109 -22.69 25.80 10.44
N LEU A 110 -21.88 24.81 10.07
CA LEU A 110 -20.43 24.95 9.96
C LEU A 110 -20.07 24.90 8.48
N GLU A 111 -19.60 26.02 7.95
CA GLU A 111 -19.08 26.09 6.60
C GLU A 111 -17.56 25.88 6.64
N LEU A 112 -17.08 25.01 5.75
CA LEU A 112 -15.68 24.58 5.67
C LEU A 112 -15.12 24.96 4.31
N ASP A 113 -14.21 25.91 4.25
CA ASP A 113 -13.55 26.29 3.00
C ASP A 113 -12.33 25.40 2.73
N PHE A 114 -12.43 24.50 1.75
CA PHE A 114 -11.35 23.61 1.36
C PHE A 114 -10.29 24.27 0.45
N ARG A 115 -10.44 25.55 0.08
CA ARG A 115 -9.46 26.26 -0.77
C ARG A 115 -8.05 26.20 -0.20
N THR A 116 -7.90 26.39 1.11
CA THR A 116 -6.60 26.35 1.80
C THR A 116 -5.84 25.05 1.59
N ILE A 117 -6.55 23.91 1.52
CA ILE A 117 -5.95 22.58 1.29
C ILE A 117 -5.68 22.36 -0.22
N LEU A 118 -6.51 22.92 -1.10
CA LEU A 118 -6.47 22.69 -2.54
C LEU A 118 -5.54 23.64 -3.31
N GLN A 119 -5.13 24.77 -2.73
CA GLN A 119 -4.40 25.85 -3.39
C GLN A 119 -3.07 25.40 -4.03
N HIS A 120 -2.38 24.44 -3.42
CA HIS A 120 -1.06 23.96 -3.86
C HIS A 120 -1.08 22.51 -4.39
N CYS A 121 -2.25 22.02 -4.82
CA CYS A 121 -2.43 20.62 -5.17
C CYS A 121 -2.09 20.23 -6.62
N TYR A 122 -1.25 20.98 -7.34
CA TYR A 122 -0.80 20.57 -8.67
C TYR A 122 0.42 19.64 -8.56
N PRO A 123 0.43 18.43 -9.16
CA PRO A 123 -0.50 17.87 -10.15
C PRO A 123 -1.57 16.91 -9.56
N ARG A 124 -1.67 16.73 -8.24
CA ARG A 124 -2.60 15.80 -7.58
C ARG A 124 -3.34 16.46 -6.40
N GLU A 125 -4.66 16.36 -6.40
CA GLU A 125 -5.57 16.96 -5.40
C GLU A 125 -5.29 16.59 -3.92
N ILE A 126 -4.53 15.52 -3.66
CA ILE A 126 -4.22 15.01 -2.30
C ILE A 126 -2.73 15.25 -1.96
N SER A 127 -1.99 16.00 -2.78
CA SER A 127 -0.56 16.23 -2.57
C SER A 127 -0.26 16.82 -1.19
N TYR A 128 -1.05 17.82 -0.79
CA TYR A 128 -0.92 18.48 0.51
C TYR A 128 -1.12 17.51 1.69
N LEU A 129 -2.21 16.74 1.68
CA LEU A 129 -2.47 15.73 2.72
C LEU A 129 -1.42 14.62 2.72
N ASN A 130 -0.94 14.18 1.56
CA ASN A 130 0.14 13.20 1.47
C ASN A 130 1.42 13.73 2.10
N THR A 131 1.74 15.02 1.93
CA THR A 131 2.91 15.59 2.62
C THR A 131 2.73 15.64 4.13
N LEU A 132 1.53 15.93 4.65
CA LEU A 132 1.28 15.85 6.10
C LEU A 132 1.46 14.41 6.62
N VAL A 133 1.04 13.41 5.85
CA VAL A 133 1.23 11.98 6.18
C VAL A 133 2.71 11.59 6.15
N ASP A 134 3.42 11.95 5.07
CA ASP A 134 4.85 11.66 4.87
C ASP A 134 5.70 12.24 6.02
N GLU A 135 5.33 13.42 6.52
CA GLU A 135 6.02 14.12 7.61
C GLU A 135 5.48 13.77 9.02
N GLY A 136 4.51 12.85 9.11
CA GLY A 136 4.02 12.30 10.38
C GLY A 136 3.17 13.27 11.22
N GLN A 137 2.59 14.32 10.64
CA GLN A 137 1.80 15.33 11.35
C GLN A 137 0.36 14.85 11.66
N LYS A 138 0.24 13.81 12.50
CA LYS A 138 -1.05 13.15 12.80
C LYS A 138 -2.08 14.08 13.43
N GLU A 139 -1.67 14.99 14.30
CA GLU A 139 -2.57 15.92 14.98
C GLU A 139 -3.25 16.87 13.99
N MET A 140 -2.49 17.38 13.01
CA MET A 140 -3.02 18.23 11.95
C MET A 140 -3.99 17.47 11.03
N LEU A 141 -3.76 16.18 10.80
CA LEU A 141 -4.70 15.34 10.03
C LEU A 141 -6.03 15.12 10.75
N GLN A 142 -6.05 15.14 12.09
CA GLN A 142 -7.27 14.98 12.89
C GLN A 142 -8.13 16.25 12.92
N HIS A 143 -7.62 17.36 12.40
CA HIS A 143 -8.36 18.61 12.30
C HIS A 143 -9.71 18.42 11.57
N PRO A 144 -10.80 19.09 12.01
CA PRO A 144 -12.13 18.96 11.40
C PRO A 144 -12.13 19.21 9.88
N LEU A 145 -11.39 20.21 9.41
CA LEU A 145 -11.25 20.52 7.98
C LEU A 145 -10.66 19.33 7.17
N CYS A 146 -9.54 18.75 7.64
CA CYS A 146 -8.89 17.63 6.96
C CYS A 146 -9.73 16.36 7.02
N SER A 147 -10.30 16.06 8.19
CA SER A 147 -11.15 14.88 8.40
C SER A 147 -12.44 14.95 7.56
N ALA A 148 -13.11 16.09 7.50
CA ALA A 148 -14.28 16.32 6.65
C ALA A 148 -13.93 16.14 5.16
N PHE A 149 -12.81 16.71 4.71
CA PHE A 149 -12.35 16.54 3.33
C PHE A 149 -12.09 15.07 2.97
N ILE A 150 -11.38 14.34 3.85
CA ILE A 150 -11.11 12.90 3.68
C ILE A 150 -12.42 12.10 3.69
N TYR A 151 -13.36 12.44 4.57
CA TYR A 151 -14.67 11.79 4.64
C TYR A 151 -15.46 11.95 3.34
N ILE A 152 -15.53 13.16 2.78
CA ILE A 152 -16.22 13.45 1.51
C ILE A 152 -15.55 12.66 0.37
N LYS A 153 -14.22 12.69 0.28
CA LYS A 153 -13.43 11.93 -0.71
C LYS A 153 -13.69 10.42 -0.59
N TRP A 154 -13.68 9.89 0.64
CA TRP A 154 -13.94 8.49 0.91
C TRP A 154 -15.37 8.12 0.50
N GLY A 155 -16.37 8.93 0.81
CA GLY A 155 -17.76 8.71 0.38
C GLY A 155 -17.91 8.50 -1.14
N LYS A 156 -17.16 9.27 -1.94
CA LYS A 156 -17.15 9.16 -3.41
C LYS A 156 -16.46 7.89 -3.92
N ILE A 157 -15.34 7.49 -3.31
CA ILE A 157 -14.49 6.37 -3.78
C ILE A 157 -14.94 5.02 -3.18
N ARG A 158 -15.60 5.02 -2.01
CA ARG A 158 -15.95 3.83 -1.23
C ARG A 158 -16.70 2.76 -2.04
N LYS A 159 -17.65 3.15 -2.89
CA LYS A 159 -18.41 2.20 -3.73
C LYS A 159 -17.49 1.45 -4.70
N TYR A 160 -16.58 2.15 -5.36
CA TYR A 160 -15.59 1.54 -6.26
C TYR A 160 -14.63 0.64 -5.49
N TYR A 161 -14.20 1.06 -4.30
CA TYR A 161 -13.32 0.27 -3.45
C TYR A 161 -13.95 -1.07 -3.03
N ILE A 162 -15.19 -1.04 -2.56
CA ILE A 162 -15.93 -2.25 -2.17
C ILE A 162 -16.17 -3.16 -3.39
N ALA A 163 -16.53 -2.59 -4.54
CA ALA A 163 -16.67 -3.38 -5.77
C ALA A 163 -15.37 -4.06 -6.18
N ARG A 164 -14.22 -3.36 -6.06
CA ARG A 164 -12.89 -3.94 -6.29
C ARG A 164 -12.59 -5.08 -5.32
N LEU A 165 -12.91 -4.90 -4.04
CA LEU A 165 -12.71 -5.93 -3.01
C LEU A 165 -13.50 -7.20 -3.34
N LEU A 166 -14.78 -7.05 -3.71
CA LEU A 166 -15.64 -8.16 -4.10
C LEU A 166 -15.12 -8.86 -5.37
N PHE A 167 -14.67 -8.11 -6.36
CA PHE A 167 -14.09 -8.67 -7.57
C PHE A 167 -12.80 -9.46 -7.29
N CYS A 168 -11.91 -8.94 -6.43
CA CYS A 168 -10.71 -9.64 -6.00
C CYS A 168 -11.03 -10.91 -5.21
N PHE A 169 -12.03 -10.86 -4.32
CA PHE A 169 -12.52 -12.04 -3.60
C PHE A 169 -13.05 -13.12 -4.56
N ILE A 170 -13.86 -12.74 -5.56
CA ILE A 170 -14.35 -13.67 -6.57
C ILE A 170 -13.19 -14.28 -7.35
N PHE A 171 -12.24 -13.46 -7.80
CA PHE A 171 -11.05 -13.93 -8.52
C PHE A 171 -10.25 -14.97 -7.71
N ILE A 172 -9.95 -14.69 -6.44
CA ILE A 172 -9.22 -15.61 -5.56
C ILE A 172 -10.02 -16.88 -5.29
N LEU A 173 -11.34 -16.78 -5.16
CA LEU A 173 -12.22 -17.94 -4.99
C LEU A 173 -12.23 -18.85 -6.22
N PHE A 174 -12.24 -18.30 -7.44
CA PHE A 174 -12.10 -19.09 -8.66
C PHE A 174 -10.71 -19.73 -8.78
N LEU A 175 -9.66 -19.00 -8.39
CA LEU A 175 -8.30 -19.52 -8.33
C LEU A 175 -8.18 -20.69 -7.34
N THR A 176 -8.72 -20.55 -6.13
CA THR A 176 -8.68 -21.60 -5.11
C THR A 176 -9.47 -22.83 -5.55
N LEU A 177 -10.66 -22.62 -6.13
CA LEU A 177 -11.46 -23.70 -6.67
C LEU A 177 -10.68 -24.44 -7.76
N TYR A 178 -9.96 -23.73 -8.63
CA TYR A 178 -9.21 -24.34 -9.74
C TYR A 178 -8.01 -25.15 -9.24
N VAL A 179 -7.23 -24.59 -8.31
CA VAL A 179 -6.09 -25.29 -7.70
C VAL A 179 -6.57 -26.54 -6.95
N LEU A 180 -7.68 -26.46 -6.23
CA LEU A 180 -8.26 -27.59 -5.50
C LEU A 180 -8.77 -28.69 -6.44
N THR A 181 -9.51 -28.34 -7.50
CA THR A 181 -10.15 -29.33 -8.37
C THR A 181 -9.16 -29.98 -9.35
N ALA A 182 -8.33 -29.19 -10.02
CA ALA A 182 -7.49 -29.69 -11.11
C ALA A 182 -6.14 -30.23 -10.63
N LEU A 183 -5.60 -29.56 -9.62
CA LEU A 183 -4.16 -29.51 -9.39
C LEU A 183 -3.78 -30.27 -8.11
N ALA A 184 -4.52 -30.05 -7.03
CA ALA A 184 -4.33 -30.77 -5.77
C ALA A 184 -4.54 -32.29 -5.89
N HIS A 185 -5.33 -32.73 -6.87
CA HIS A 185 -5.70 -34.14 -7.01
C HIS A 185 -5.33 -34.75 -8.37
N ASN A 186 -4.67 -34.00 -9.26
CA ASN A 186 -4.31 -34.46 -10.62
C ASN A 186 -5.48 -35.11 -11.39
N CYS A 187 -6.74 -34.74 -11.09
CA CYS A 187 -7.89 -35.44 -11.67
C CYS A 187 -7.98 -35.27 -13.20
N TYR A 188 -7.33 -34.25 -13.78
CA TYR A 188 -7.28 -34.06 -15.23
C TYR A 188 -6.56 -35.20 -15.97
N ASN A 189 -5.33 -35.57 -15.55
CA ASN A 189 -4.59 -36.68 -16.17
C ASN A 189 -5.38 -37.99 -16.05
N GLY A 190 -5.91 -38.29 -14.85
CA GLY A 190 -6.71 -39.50 -14.62
C GLY A 190 -8.09 -39.53 -15.30
N SER A 191 -8.53 -38.44 -15.94
CA SER A 191 -9.71 -38.42 -16.81
C SER A 191 -9.39 -38.68 -18.29
N LYS A 192 -8.14 -38.46 -18.70
CA LYS A 192 -7.67 -38.65 -20.08
C LYS A 192 -6.99 -40.00 -20.28
N ASP A 193 -6.24 -40.45 -19.30
CA ASP A 193 -5.61 -41.77 -19.29
C ASP A 193 -6.67 -42.81 -18.86
N MET A 194 -7.56 -43.17 -19.79
CA MET A 194 -8.56 -44.23 -19.59
C MET A 194 -7.97 -45.64 -19.78
N GLU A 195 -6.70 -45.74 -20.18
CA GLU A 195 -5.96 -46.98 -20.39
C GLU A 195 -4.62 -46.93 -19.64
N GLU A 196 -4.47 -47.90 -18.73
CA GLU A 196 -3.26 -48.32 -18.00
C GLU A 196 -2.90 -47.67 -16.65
N THR A 197 -2.78 -48.57 -15.67
CA THR A 197 -2.22 -48.49 -14.32
C THR A 197 -3.01 -47.76 -13.24
N ILE A 198 -3.81 -48.58 -12.54
CA ILE A 198 -4.27 -48.39 -11.16
C ILE A 198 -3.04 -48.31 -10.26
N GLN A 199 -2.58 -47.11 -9.93
CA GLN A 199 -1.80 -46.92 -8.70
C GLN A 199 -2.05 -45.52 -8.12
N GLU A 200 -2.83 -45.51 -7.04
CA GLU A 200 -2.88 -44.51 -5.96
C GLU A 200 -3.07 -43.03 -6.35
N GLN A 201 -4.32 -42.62 -6.56
CA GLN A 201 -4.72 -41.20 -6.46
C GLN A 201 -5.92 -41.07 -5.52
N GLU A 202 -5.62 -41.03 -4.21
CA GLU A 202 -6.59 -41.27 -3.12
C GLU A 202 -7.77 -40.29 -3.04
N LEU A 203 -7.69 -39.09 -3.62
CA LEU A 203 -8.78 -38.10 -3.52
C LEU A 203 -9.71 -38.02 -4.74
N CYS A 204 -9.27 -38.41 -5.96
CA CYS A 204 -10.22 -38.53 -7.08
C CYS A 204 -11.11 -39.78 -6.94
N GLN A 205 -10.76 -40.71 -6.04
CA GLN A 205 -11.43 -42.00 -5.88
C GLN A 205 -12.29 -42.09 -4.60
N LYS A 206 -11.96 -41.32 -3.55
CA LYS A 206 -12.74 -41.31 -2.30
C LYS A 206 -13.89 -40.27 -2.32
N GLN A 207 -15.08 -40.76 -2.68
CA GLN A 207 -16.36 -40.46 -2.02
C GLN A 207 -16.87 -38.99 -1.95
N SER A 208 -16.40 -38.11 -2.83
CA SER A 208 -17.04 -36.81 -3.07
C SER A 208 -17.88 -36.88 -4.36
N ILE A 209 -19.19 -36.60 -4.27
CA ILE A 209 -20.09 -36.52 -5.44
C ILE A 209 -19.51 -35.61 -6.53
N LEU A 210 -18.81 -34.55 -6.11
CA LEU A 210 -18.16 -33.58 -6.99
C LEU A 210 -16.98 -34.20 -7.75
N GLY A 211 -16.17 -35.06 -7.11
CA GLY A 211 -15.02 -35.71 -7.73
C GLY A 211 -15.39 -36.65 -8.87
N ASN A 212 -16.44 -37.46 -8.68
CA ASN A 212 -16.95 -38.35 -9.74
C ASN A 212 -17.54 -37.57 -10.93
N MET A 213 -18.24 -36.47 -10.67
CA MET A 213 -18.80 -35.60 -11.72
C MET A 213 -17.69 -34.93 -12.55
N LEU A 214 -16.66 -34.41 -11.88
CA LEU A 214 -15.52 -33.74 -12.53
C LEU A 214 -14.66 -34.72 -13.34
N ARG A 215 -14.43 -35.94 -12.84
CA ARG A 215 -13.70 -36.99 -13.58
C ARG A 215 -14.44 -37.41 -14.85
N ARG A 216 -15.77 -37.50 -14.79
CA ARG A 216 -16.60 -37.89 -15.93
C ARG A 216 -16.70 -36.78 -16.99
N ASN A 217 -16.58 -35.53 -16.57
CA ASN A 217 -16.72 -34.36 -17.44
C ASN A 217 -15.45 -33.48 -17.41
N PRO A 218 -14.35 -33.85 -18.10
CA PRO A 218 -13.11 -33.06 -18.15
C PRO A 218 -13.32 -31.63 -18.70
N PHE A 219 -14.38 -31.44 -19.48
CA PHE A 219 -14.84 -30.14 -19.99
C PHE A 219 -15.13 -29.11 -18.89
N VAL A 220 -15.62 -29.54 -17.71
CA VAL A 220 -15.92 -28.62 -16.60
C VAL A 220 -14.64 -27.93 -16.11
N MET A 221 -13.53 -28.66 -16.09
CA MET A 221 -12.23 -28.16 -15.66
C MET A 221 -11.65 -27.16 -16.67
N GLU A 222 -11.84 -27.44 -17.97
CA GLU A 222 -11.44 -26.54 -19.05
C GLU A 222 -12.26 -25.24 -19.03
N MET A 223 -13.59 -25.35 -18.84
CA MET A 223 -14.47 -24.18 -18.68
C MET A 223 -14.14 -23.37 -17.44
N GLN A 224 -13.86 -24.02 -16.31
CA GLN A 224 -13.43 -23.36 -15.08
C GLN A 224 -12.15 -22.54 -15.29
N TRP A 225 -11.16 -23.10 -15.97
CA TRP A 225 -9.93 -22.36 -16.29
C TRP A 225 -10.19 -21.22 -17.29
N LEU A 226 -11.02 -21.42 -18.32
CA LEU A 226 -11.36 -20.35 -19.27
C LEU A 226 -12.05 -19.17 -18.57
N VAL A 227 -12.96 -19.44 -17.62
CA VAL A 227 -13.57 -18.41 -16.77
C VAL A 227 -12.52 -17.70 -15.92
N LEU A 228 -11.61 -18.45 -15.28
CA LEU A 228 -10.52 -17.86 -14.51
C LEU A 228 -9.64 -16.95 -15.37
N VAL A 229 -9.29 -17.37 -16.59
CA VAL A 229 -8.51 -16.56 -17.53
C VAL A 229 -9.26 -15.29 -17.96
N ALA A 230 -10.55 -15.39 -18.24
CA ALA A 230 -11.36 -14.21 -18.56
C ALA A 230 -11.33 -13.18 -17.41
N ILE A 231 -11.45 -13.64 -16.16
CA ILE A 231 -11.34 -12.79 -14.96
C ILE A 231 -9.92 -12.21 -14.85
N THR A 232 -8.86 -12.99 -15.09
CA THR A 232 -7.48 -12.47 -15.08
C THR A 232 -7.23 -11.42 -16.14
N PHE A 233 -7.85 -11.53 -17.31
CA PHE A 233 -7.68 -10.54 -18.37
C PHE A 233 -8.28 -9.18 -17.95
N VAL A 234 -9.44 -9.19 -17.29
CA VAL A 234 -10.03 -7.99 -16.70
C VAL A 234 -9.10 -7.39 -15.63
N GLU A 235 -8.49 -8.22 -14.77
CA GLU A 235 -7.48 -7.77 -13.80
C GLU A 235 -6.24 -7.16 -14.45
N ILE A 236 -5.72 -7.76 -15.52
CA ILE A 236 -4.57 -7.24 -16.29
C ILE A 236 -4.92 -5.89 -16.88
N CYS A 237 -6.05 -5.78 -17.59
CA CYS A 237 -6.52 -4.53 -18.16
C CYS A 237 -6.63 -3.43 -17.10
N ARG A 238 -7.28 -3.73 -15.96
CA ARG A 238 -7.37 -2.81 -14.81
C ARG A 238 -5.98 -2.38 -14.33
N LYS A 239 -5.05 -3.32 -14.16
CA LYS A 239 -3.71 -3.03 -13.65
C LYS A 239 -2.90 -2.17 -14.63
N LEU A 240 -3.01 -2.44 -15.93
CA LEU A 240 -2.38 -1.65 -16.99
C LEU A 240 -2.90 -0.20 -17.00
N TYR A 241 -4.21 0.00 -16.91
CA TYR A 241 -4.77 1.35 -16.72
C TYR A 241 -4.24 2.01 -15.44
N GLY A 242 -4.17 1.27 -14.33
CA GLY A 242 -3.63 1.79 -13.06
C GLY A 242 -2.16 2.22 -13.10
N ILE A 243 -1.31 1.59 -13.93
CA ILE A 243 0.11 1.95 -14.07
C ILE A 243 0.28 3.39 -14.59
N THR A 244 -0.61 3.86 -15.47
CA THR A 244 -0.58 5.24 -16.00
C THR A 244 -0.70 6.31 -14.91
N GLY A 245 -1.28 5.97 -13.76
CA GLY A 245 -1.39 6.86 -12.62
C GLY A 245 -0.08 7.08 -11.87
N TYR A 246 0.95 6.25 -12.10
CA TYR A 246 2.26 6.37 -11.44
C TYR A 246 3.19 7.30 -12.20
N SER A 247 3.90 8.17 -11.47
CA SER A 247 4.87 9.10 -12.08
C SER A 247 6.17 8.43 -12.53
N SER A 248 6.46 7.21 -12.05
CA SER A 248 7.64 6.45 -12.44
C SER A 248 7.41 4.95 -12.24
N ILE A 249 7.83 4.15 -13.24
CA ILE A 249 7.78 2.69 -13.20
C ILE A 249 8.58 2.13 -12.03
N ARG A 250 9.70 2.78 -11.65
CA ARG A 250 10.52 2.31 -10.53
C ARG A 250 9.73 2.29 -9.23
N ARG A 251 8.92 3.32 -8.96
CA ARG A 251 8.07 3.38 -7.75
C ARG A 251 6.97 2.32 -7.76
N TYR A 252 6.47 1.98 -8.93
CA TYR A 252 5.48 0.93 -9.08
C TYR A 252 6.06 -0.45 -8.73
N VAL A 253 7.25 -0.77 -9.24
CA VAL A 253 7.90 -2.07 -9.03
C VAL A 253 8.45 -2.24 -7.61
N THR A 254 8.84 -1.17 -6.90
CA THR A 254 9.27 -1.28 -5.50
C THR A 254 8.14 -1.55 -4.50
N GLN A 255 6.87 -1.39 -4.88
CA GLN A 255 5.75 -1.69 -3.99
C GLN A 255 5.49 -3.20 -3.94
N MET A 256 5.62 -3.80 -2.75
CA MET A 256 5.42 -5.23 -2.52
C MET A 256 4.04 -5.72 -2.95
N GLU A 257 2.99 -4.90 -2.76
CA GLU A 257 1.62 -5.21 -3.19
C GLU A 257 1.53 -5.46 -4.71
N ASN A 258 2.22 -4.63 -5.52
CA ASN A 258 2.19 -4.77 -6.97
C ASN A 258 2.94 -6.02 -7.44
N ILE A 259 4.05 -6.35 -6.77
CA ILE A 259 4.82 -7.57 -7.07
C ILE A 259 3.96 -8.81 -6.79
N THR A 260 3.31 -8.85 -5.62
CA THR A 260 2.43 -9.96 -5.24
C THR A 260 1.24 -10.12 -6.20
N GLU A 261 0.57 -9.02 -6.59
CA GLU A 261 -0.51 -9.09 -7.58
C GLU A 261 -0.04 -9.65 -8.93
N TRP A 262 1.10 -9.20 -9.46
CA TRP A 262 1.65 -9.71 -10.72
C TRP A 262 2.07 -11.18 -10.62
N PHE A 263 2.63 -11.59 -9.49
CA PHE A 263 2.96 -12.99 -9.25
C PHE A 263 1.71 -13.87 -9.35
N ILE A 264 0.60 -13.46 -8.72
CA ILE A 264 -0.67 -14.18 -8.78
C ILE A 264 -1.20 -14.22 -10.23
N ILE A 265 -1.17 -13.10 -10.96
CA ILE A 265 -1.63 -13.05 -12.36
C ILE A 265 -0.80 -14.00 -13.24
N VAL A 266 0.53 -13.94 -13.15
CA VAL A 266 1.43 -14.79 -13.93
C VAL A 266 1.22 -16.26 -13.55
N SER A 267 1.01 -16.55 -12.26
CA SER A 267 0.78 -17.91 -11.79
C SER A 267 -0.39 -18.60 -12.49
N VAL A 268 -1.48 -17.89 -12.81
CA VAL A 268 -2.66 -18.46 -13.50
C VAL A 268 -2.32 -19.01 -14.90
N PHE A 269 -1.43 -18.33 -15.62
CA PHE A 269 -0.96 -18.80 -16.93
C PHE A 269 0.04 -19.94 -16.78
N VAL A 270 0.92 -19.89 -15.79
CA VAL A 270 1.97 -20.88 -15.54
C VAL A 270 1.38 -22.23 -15.10
N ILE A 271 0.32 -22.23 -14.29
CA ILE A 271 -0.36 -23.46 -13.84
C ILE A 271 -1.30 -24.04 -14.92
N SER A 272 -1.44 -23.38 -16.07
CA SER A 272 -2.29 -23.88 -17.16
C SER A 272 -1.75 -25.19 -17.72
N TYR A 273 -2.62 -26.18 -17.81
CA TYR A 273 -2.35 -27.43 -18.50
C TYR A 273 -3.02 -27.51 -19.88
N ILE A 274 -3.78 -26.49 -20.30
CA ILE A 274 -4.45 -26.51 -21.62
C ILE A 274 -3.42 -26.48 -22.76
N TYR A 275 -2.29 -25.80 -22.55
CA TYR A 275 -1.20 -25.77 -23.51
C TYR A 275 -0.45 -27.11 -23.61
N THR A 276 -0.23 -27.76 -22.46
CA THR A 276 0.59 -28.97 -22.34
C THR A 276 -0.21 -30.27 -22.39
N LYS A 277 -1.55 -30.18 -22.29
CA LYS A 277 -2.51 -31.28 -22.19
C LYS A 277 -2.25 -32.28 -21.05
N ARG A 278 -1.34 -31.96 -20.11
CA ARG A 278 -0.98 -32.74 -18.93
C ARG A 278 -0.62 -31.82 -17.77
N THR A 279 -0.94 -32.25 -16.54
CA THR A 279 -0.53 -31.57 -15.31
C THR A 279 0.81 -32.11 -14.80
N TYR A 280 1.63 -31.23 -14.22
CA TYR A 280 2.92 -31.57 -13.61
C TYR A 280 2.92 -31.27 -12.11
N THR A 281 3.69 -32.03 -11.34
CA THR A 281 3.80 -31.86 -9.88
C THR A 281 4.31 -30.47 -9.46
N TRP A 282 5.20 -29.85 -10.25
CA TRP A 282 5.70 -28.50 -9.97
C TRP A 282 4.60 -27.43 -10.07
N GLN A 283 3.58 -27.63 -10.90
CA GLN A 283 2.44 -26.72 -10.99
C GLN A 283 1.68 -26.68 -9.65
N ASN A 284 1.65 -27.80 -8.91
CA ASN A 284 0.99 -27.91 -7.61
C ASN A 284 1.62 -27.00 -6.57
N HIS A 285 2.95 -26.93 -6.57
CA HIS A 285 3.67 -26.00 -5.70
C HIS A 285 3.35 -24.54 -6.05
N ILE A 286 3.38 -24.18 -7.33
CA ILE A 286 3.09 -22.80 -7.76
C ILE A 286 1.65 -22.42 -7.47
N GLY A 287 0.68 -23.31 -7.72
CA GLY A 287 -0.72 -23.10 -7.41
C GLY A 287 -0.97 -22.91 -5.91
N ALA A 288 -0.32 -23.71 -5.05
CA ALA A 288 -0.41 -23.55 -3.59
C ALA A 288 0.12 -22.20 -3.11
N PHE A 289 1.30 -21.78 -3.60
CA PHE A 289 1.85 -20.46 -3.28
C PHE A 289 0.97 -19.31 -3.81
N ALA A 290 0.42 -19.45 -5.01
CA ALA A 290 -0.48 -18.44 -5.59
C ALA A 290 -1.76 -18.25 -4.76
N VAL A 291 -2.35 -19.35 -4.27
CA VAL A 291 -3.53 -19.30 -3.40
C VAL A 291 -3.19 -18.61 -2.07
N LEU A 292 -2.09 -19.01 -1.42
CA LEU A 292 -1.66 -18.41 -0.16
C LEU A 292 -1.43 -16.90 -0.32
N LEU A 293 -0.64 -16.51 -1.34
CA LEU A 293 -0.36 -15.11 -1.62
C LEU A 293 -1.63 -14.34 -2.01
N GLY A 294 -2.55 -14.96 -2.75
CA GLY A 294 -3.87 -14.39 -3.07
C GLY A 294 -4.67 -14.01 -1.83
N TRP A 295 -4.84 -14.94 -0.89
CA TRP A 295 -5.58 -14.66 0.34
C TRP A 295 -4.87 -13.64 1.23
N THR A 296 -3.55 -13.68 1.34
CA THR A 296 -2.80 -12.65 2.09
C THR A 296 -2.95 -11.27 1.47
N HIS A 297 -2.95 -11.19 0.13
CA HIS A 297 -3.19 -9.93 -0.58
C HIS A 297 -4.61 -9.39 -0.31
N LEU A 298 -5.63 -10.25 -0.34
CA LEU A 298 -7.00 -9.86 0.03
C LEU A 298 -7.09 -9.35 1.47
N MET A 299 -6.42 -10.01 2.41
CA MET A 299 -6.36 -9.56 3.81
C MET A 299 -5.77 -8.14 3.92
N VAL A 300 -4.66 -7.86 3.21
CA VAL A 300 -4.04 -6.53 3.20
C VAL A 300 -4.99 -5.47 2.60
N MET A 301 -5.73 -5.82 1.54
CA MET A 301 -6.76 -4.92 0.99
C MET A 301 -7.90 -4.67 1.99
N ILE A 302 -8.39 -5.68 2.71
CA ILE A 302 -9.40 -5.48 3.76
C ILE A 302 -8.89 -4.51 4.84
N GLY A 303 -7.58 -4.53 5.12
CA GLY A 303 -6.91 -3.62 6.05
C GLY A 303 -6.94 -2.13 5.66
N GLN A 304 -7.32 -1.76 4.43
CA GLN A 304 -7.50 -0.35 4.08
C GLN A 304 -8.85 0.21 4.54
N LEU A 305 -9.76 -0.65 5.01
CA LEU A 305 -11.02 -0.21 5.61
C LEU A 305 -10.81 0.27 7.05
N PRO A 306 -11.47 1.36 7.48
CA PRO A 306 -11.25 1.95 8.80
C PRO A 306 -11.56 0.99 9.96
N VAL A 307 -12.46 0.02 9.78
CA VAL A 307 -12.81 -0.97 10.80
C VAL A 307 -11.71 -2.00 11.02
N PHE A 308 -11.09 -2.49 9.94
CA PHE A 308 -10.12 -3.59 9.99
C PHE A 308 -8.66 -3.12 9.97
N GLY A 309 -8.41 -1.86 9.65
CA GLY A 309 -7.05 -1.38 9.38
C GLY A 309 -6.11 -1.43 10.57
N ALA A 310 -6.59 -1.18 11.79
CA ALA A 310 -5.77 -1.30 12.99
C ALA A 310 -5.25 -2.74 13.19
N TYR A 311 -6.11 -3.75 12.96
CA TYR A 311 -5.74 -5.16 13.08
C TYR A 311 -4.71 -5.58 12.05
N VAL A 312 -4.92 -5.20 10.78
CA VAL A 312 -3.99 -5.55 9.69
C VAL A 312 -2.66 -4.83 9.87
N ALA A 313 -2.66 -3.56 10.31
CA ALA A 313 -1.43 -2.83 10.62
C ALA A 313 -0.66 -3.45 11.80
N MET A 314 -1.36 -3.93 12.83
CA MET A 314 -0.73 -4.67 13.91
C MET A 314 -0.12 -5.98 13.40
N TYR A 315 -0.84 -6.72 12.56
CA TYR A 315 -0.36 -7.97 11.98
C TYR A 315 0.90 -7.77 11.13
N THR A 316 0.91 -6.81 10.21
CA THR A 316 2.08 -6.53 9.36
C THR A 316 3.29 -6.07 10.19
N LYS A 317 3.05 -5.27 11.24
CA LYS A 317 4.12 -4.88 12.18
C LYS A 317 4.69 -6.10 12.90
N VAL A 318 3.83 -6.99 13.40
CA VAL A 318 4.27 -8.23 14.05
C VAL A 318 5.07 -9.12 13.09
N GLN A 319 4.63 -9.25 11.83
CA GLN A 319 5.39 -9.98 10.81
C GLN A 319 6.80 -9.41 10.59
N VAL A 320 6.95 -8.09 10.55
CA VAL A 320 8.25 -7.44 10.37
C VAL A 320 9.16 -7.67 11.59
N GLU A 321 8.62 -7.53 12.80
CA GLU A 321 9.40 -7.81 14.02
C GLU A 321 9.77 -9.29 14.12
N PHE A 322 8.87 -10.20 13.75
CA PHE A 322 9.15 -11.63 13.67
C PHE A 322 10.22 -11.94 12.63
N ALA A 323 10.20 -11.31 11.45
CA ALA A 323 11.23 -11.49 10.43
C ALA A 323 12.61 -11.03 10.92
N LYS A 324 12.69 -9.89 11.63
CA LYS A 324 13.95 -9.43 12.26
C LYS A 324 14.46 -10.42 13.30
N LEU A 325 13.56 -10.91 14.15
CA LEU A 325 13.85 -11.92 15.16
C LEU A 325 14.41 -13.18 14.50
N PHE A 326 13.74 -13.68 13.46
CA PHE A 326 14.14 -14.86 12.71
C PHE A 326 15.53 -14.70 12.07
N ILE A 327 15.82 -13.53 11.50
CA ILE A 327 17.16 -13.23 10.95
C ILE A 327 18.22 -13.27 12.04
N ALA A 328 17.94 -12.71 13.22
CA ALA A 328 18.88 -12.73 14.35
C ALA A 328 19.16 -14.15 14.87
N TYR A 329 18.14 -15.01 14.92
CA TYR A 329 18.28 -16.42 15.35
C TYR A 329 18.74 -17.38 14.25
N SER A 330 18.88 -16.91 13.01
CA SER A 330 19.26 -17.77 11.87
C SER A 330 20.59 -18.52 12.10
N CYS A 331 21.58 -17.88 12.72
CA CYS A 331 22.86 -18.52 13.04
C CYS A 331 22.71 -19.65 14.07
N MET A 332 21.85 -19.46 15.06
CA MET A 332 21.55 -20.46 16.09
C MET A 332 20.80 -21.65 15.50
N LEU A 333 19.81 -21.38 14.64
CA LEU A 333 19.07 -22.42 13.92
C LEU A 333 20.01 -23.29 13.07
N VAL A 334 20.94 -22.67 12.33
CA VAL A 334 21.95 -23.40 11.54
C VAL A 334 22.88 -24.21 12.46
N GLY A 335 23.33 -23.63 13.56
CA GLY A 335 24.19 -24.31 14.53
C GLY A 335 23.55 -25.55 15.14
N PHE A 336 22.29 -25.45 15.58
CA PHE A 336 21.54 -26.61 16.10
C PHE A 336 21.25 -27.63 15.02
N THR A 337 20.88 -27.19 13.81
CA THR A 337 20.62 -28.09 12.68
C THR A 337 21.82 -28.96 12.39
N ILE A 338 23.01 -28.36 12.24
CA ILE A 338 24.24 -29.11 11.95
C ILE A 338 24.59 -30.02 13.14
N SER A 339 24.47 -29.53 14.37
CA SER A 339 24.76 -30.32 15.56
C SER A 339 23.86 -31.57 15.68
N PHE A 340 22.56 -31.44 15.45
CA PHE A 340 21.64 -32.57 15.51
C PHE A 340 21.79 -33.53 14.32
N CYS A 341 22.15 -33.04 13.13
CA CYS A 341 22.53 -33.92 12.03
C CYS A 341 23.77 -34.77 12.35
N VAL A 342 24.73 -34.25 13.12
CA VAL A 342 25.91 -35.01 13.56
C VAL A 342 25.58 -35.98 14.71
N ILE A 343 24.74 -35.58 15.65
CA ILE A 343 24.42 -36.38 16.85
C ILE A 343 23.43 -37.51 16.52
N PHE A 344 22.45 -37.25 15.66
CA PHE A 344 21.36 -38.19 15.33
C PHE A 344 21.33 -38.59 13.84
N PRO A 345 22.45 -39.12 13.29
CA PRO A 345 22.55 -39.40 11.86
C PRO A 345 21.61 -40.53 11.39
N SER A 346 21.12 -41.36 12.31
CA SER A 346 20.23 -42.49 12.02
C SER A 346 18.74 -42.15 12.10
N SER A 347 18.37 -40.90 12.40
CA SER A 347 16.98 -40.49 12.55
C SER A 347 16.44 -39.80 11.30
N SER A 348 15.23 -40.14 10.87
CA SER A 348 14.63 -39.62 9.64
C SER A 348 14.44 -38.10 9.63
N SER A 349 14.22 -37.51 10.81
CA SER A 349 14.11 -36.06 10.97
C SER A 349 15.41 -35.29 10.69
N PHE A 350 16.57 -35.95 10.80
CA PHE A 350 17.90 -35.33 10.65
C PHE A 350 18.76 -35.97 9.54
N GLU A 351 18.16 -36.80 8.68
CA GLU A 351 18.84 -37.45 7.53
C GLU A 351 19.55 -36.47 6.61
N ASN A 352 18.96 -35.28 6.40
CA ASN A 352 19.50 -34.24 5.53
C ASN A 352 19.48 -32.88 6.25
N PRO A 353 20.44 -31.97 5.99
CA PRO A 353 20.47 -30.65 6.62
C PRO A 353 19.18 -29.84 6.41
N PHE A 354 18.51 -30.01 5.27
CA PHE A 354 17.24 -29.33 4.99
C PHE A 354 16.08 -29.85 5.86
N MET A 355 15.97 -31.17 6.03
CA MET A 355 14.96 -31.79 6.91
C MET A 355 15.27 -31.52 8.37
N GLY A 356 16.55 -31.54 8.74
CA GLY A 356 17.02 -31.14 10.05
C GLY A 356 16.64 -29.70 10.37
N PHE A 357 16.82 -28.78 9.42
CA PHE A 357 16.45 -27.37 9.59
C PHE A 357 14.95 -27.20 9.83
N ILE A 358 14.11 -27.89 9.05
CA ILE A 358 12.65 -27.88 9.24
C ILE A 358 12.30 -28.43 10.62
N THR A 359 12.90 -29.55 11.03
CA THR A 359 12.64 -30.17 12.35
C THR A 359 13.04 -29.24 13.49
N VAL A 360 14.22 -28.61 13.43
CA VAL A 360 14.67 -27.63 14.43
C VAL A 360 13.73 -26.43 14.48
N LEU A 361 13.25 -25.96 13.33
CA LEU A 361 12.29 -24.87 13.25
C LEU A 361 10.93 -25.26 13.85
N VAL A 362 10.49 -26.51 13.70
CA VAL A 362 9.24 -27.04 14.31
C VAL A 362 9.39 -27.24 15.82
N MET A 363 10.60 -27.49 16.32
CA MET A 363 10.87 -27.64 17.75
C MET A 363 10.94 -26.30 18.50
N MET A 364 11.09 -25.19 17.77
CA MET A 364 11.09 -23.81 18.29
C MET A 364 9.66 -23.26 18.33
#